data_AF-X1EF30-F1
#
_entry.id   AF-X1EF30-F1
#
_cell.length_a   1.000
_cell.length_b   1.000
_cell.length_c   1.000
_cell.angle_alpha   90.00
_cell.angle_beta   90.00
_cell.angle_gamma   90.00
#
_symmetry.space_group_name_H-M   'P 1'
#
loop_
_entity.id
_entity.type
_entity.pdbx_description
1 polymer ?
#
loop_
_entity_poly.entity_id
_entity_poly.type
_entity_poly.pdbx_seq_one_letter_code
_entity_poly.pdbx_strand_id
1 'polypeptide(L)'
;MIFISQLIILGIGIFDDIKRVQSGIKFLFQIFAGSLLIVSGFGIHIITNPFTGNSINLGILFIPITILWVVGITNALNLIDGLDG
;
A
#
# COMPACT_ATOMS: atom_id res chain seq x y z
N MET A 1 15.41 -4.22 1.98
CA MET A 1 14.39 -3.20 2.29
C MET A 1 12.96 -3.71 2.09
N ILE A 2 12.70 -4.59 1.12
CA ILE A 2 11.37 -5.22 0.90
C ILE A 2 10.81 -5.90 2.16
N PHE A 3 11.58 -6.79 2.79
CA PHE A 3 11.16 -7.47 4.02
C PHE A 3 10.86 -6.48 5.18
N ILE A 4 11.59 -5.36 5.23
CA ILE A 4 11.36 -4.31 6.24
C ILE A 4 10.00 -3.64 5.97
N SER A 5 9.71 -3.30 4.72
CA SER A 5 8.41 -2.75 4.32
C SER A 5 7.25 -3.70 4.69
N GLN A 6 7.40 -4.99 4.38
CA GLN A 6 6.41 -6.02 4.73
C GLN A 6 6.21 -6.14 6.25
N LEU A 7 7.30 -6.13 7.02
CA LEU A 7 7.23 -6.17 8.49
C LEU A 7 6.56 -4.92 9.08
N ILE A 8 6.75 -3.74 8.47
CA ILE A 8 6.07 -2.52 8.89
C ILE A 8 4.56 -2.64 8.66
N ILE A 9 4.14 -3.08 7.47
CA ILE A 9 2.71 -3.27 7.13
C ILE A 9 2.08 -4.33 8.03
N LEU A 10 2.75 -5.46 8.24
CA LEU A 10 2.29 -6.52 9.14
C LEU A 10 2.19 -6.00 10.59
N GLY A 11 3.24 -5.33 11.07
CA GLY A 11 3.31 -4.82 12.44
C GLY A 11 2.24 -3.77 12.73
N ILE A 12 1.98 -2.83 11.81
CA ILE A 12 0.93 -1.83 12.00
C ILE A 12 -0.47 -2.45 11.94
N GLY A 13 -0.66 -3.50 11.12
CA GLY A 13 -1.91 -4.28 11.08
C GLY A 13 -2.18 -4.99 12.39
N ILE A 14 -1.22 -5.78 12.89
CA ILE A 14 -1.34 -6.47 14.18
C ILE A 14 -1.58 -5.47 15.32
N PHE A 15 -0.85 -4.35 15.32
CA PHE A 15 -1.00 -3.34 16.35
C PHE A 15 -2.37 -2.66 16.31
N ASP A 16 -2.94 -2.50 15.12
CA ASP A 16 -4.29 -2.00 14.94
C ASP A 16 -5.35 -2.94 15.51
N ASP A 17 -5.24 -4.23 15.22
CA ASP A 17 -6.20 -5.23 15.71
C ASP A 17 -6.24 -5.27 17.25
N ILE A 18 -5.09 -5.04 17.90
CA ILE A 18 -4.96 -5.07 19.36
C ILE A 18 -5.41 -3.75 20.01
N LYS A 19 -5.01 -2.59 19.46
CA LYS A 19 -5.14 -1.29 20.16
C LYS A 19 -5.98 -0.24 19.43
N ARG A 20 -6.57 -0.55 18.27
CA ARG A 20 -7.29 0.39 17.40
C ARG A 20 -6.49 1.67 17.17
N VAL A 21 -5.52 1.57 16.27
CA VAL A 21 -4.58 2.67 16.00
C VAL A 21 -5.30 3.83 15.32
N GLN A 22 -4.92 5.06 15.64
CA GLN A 22 -5.45 6.23 14.94
C GLN A 22 -5.12 6.14 13.45
N SER A 23 -6.12 6.39 12.60
CA SER A 23 -6.01 6.30 11.15
C SER A 23 -4.84 7.11 10.56
N GLY A 24 -4.55 8.30 11.12
CA GLY A 24 -3.39 9.10 10.71
C GLY A 24 -2.03 8.43 10.95
N ILE A 25 -1.88 7.72 12.08
CA ILE A 25 -0.64 7.01 12.41
C ILE A 25 -0.46 5.82 11.45
N LYS A 26 -1.52 5.04 11.19
CA LYS A 26 -1.46 3.94 10.22
C LYS A 26 -1.03 4.42 8.84
N PHE A 27 -1.63 5.51 8.39
CA PHE A 27 -1.37 6.09 7.09
C PHE A 27 0.10 6.51 6.93
N LEU A 28 0.71 7.11 7.96
CA LEU A 28 2.14 7.46 7.96
C LEU A 28 3.03 6.23 7.80
N PHE A 29 2.78 5.15 8.55
CA PHE A 29 3.56 3.91 8.44
C PHE A 29 3.37 3.22 7.08
N GLN A 30 2.16 3.25 6.52
CA GLN A 30 1.88 2.71 5.19
C GLN A 30 2.59 3.50 4.08
N ILE A 31 2.61 4.84 4.17
CA ILE A 31 3.39 5.68 3.23
C ILE A 31 4.88 5.37 3.35
N PHE A 32 5.39 5.25 4.57
CA PHE A 32 6.80 4.94 4.81
C PHE A 32 7.18 3.56 4.23
N ALA A 33 6.35 2.55 4.47
CA ALA A 33 6.53 1.22 3.88
C ALA A 33 6.46 1.24 2.33
N GLY A 34 5.52 1.99 1.76
CA GLY A 34 5.43 2.18 0.29
C GLY A 34 6.66 2.88 -0.28
N SER A 35 7.21 3.87 0.43
CA SER A 35 8.42 4.57 0.03
C SER A 35 9.65 3.65 0.04
N LEU A 36 9.76 2.76 1.02
CA LEU A 36 10.81 1.74 1.07
C LEU A 36 10.72 0.73 -0.09
N LEU A 37 9.51 0.37 -0.53
CA LEU A 37 9.33 -0.47 -1.73
C LEU A 37 9.85 0.24 -2.98
N ILE A 38 9.48 1.52 -3.15
CA ILE A 38 9.91 2.34 -4.29
C ILE A 38 11.43 2.45 -4.35
N VAL A 39 12.09 2.76 -3.23
CA VAL A 39 13.57 2.83 -3.16
C VAL A 39 14.21 1.46 -3.41
N SER A 40 13.51 0.37 -3.11
CA SER A 40 13.96 -1.00 -3.41
C SER A 40 13.80 -1.37 -4.90
N GLY A 41 13.29 -0.47 -5.74
CA GLY A 41 13.03 -0.74 -7.16
C GLY A 41 11.67 -1.40 -7.44
N PHE A 42 10.75 -1.39 -6.48
CA PHE A 42 9.41 -1.97 -6.63
C PHE A 42 8.36 -0.88 -6.78
N GLY A 43 7.50 -1.02 -7.79
CA GLY A 43 6.40 -0.10 -8.00
C GLY A 43 5.57 -0.46 -9.23
N ILE A 44 4.42 0.19 -9.34
CA ILE A 44 3.51 0.05 -10.47
C ILE A 44 3.98 1.00 -11.57
N HIS A 45 4.86 0.54 -12.45
CA HIS A 45 5.41 1.37 -13.53
C HIS A 45 4.52 1.42 -14.78
N ILE A 46 3.73 0.38 -14.98
CA ILE A 46 2.88 0.21 -16.15
C ILE A 46 1.51 -0.22 -15.66
N ILE A 47 0.46 0.38 -16.22
CA ILE A 47 -0.92 -0.07 -16.04
C ILE A 47 -1.50 -0.48 -17.40
N THR A 48 -2.35 -1.50 -17.39
CA THR A 48 -3.03 -1.97 -18.61
C THR A 48 -4.41 -1.34 -18.66
N ASN A 49 -4.76 -0.72 -19.79
CA ASN A 49 -6.10 -0.22 -20.03
C ASN A 49 -7.05 -1.43 -20.24
N PRO A 50 -8.06 -1.63 -19.38
CA PRO A 50 -8.92 -2.81 -19.44
C PRO A 50 -9.88 -2.81 -20.64
N PHE A 51 -10.09 -1.67 -21.29
CA PHE A 51 -11.00 -1.54 -22.44
C PHE A 51 -10.28 -1.71 -23.78
N THR A 52 -9.04 -1.24 -23.87
CA THR A 52 -8.27 -1.27 -25.13
C THR A 52 -7.15 -2.31 -25.11
N GLY A 53 -6.79 -2.84 -23.95
CA GLY A 53 -5.63 -3.74 -23.77
C GLY A 53 -4.28 -3.05 -23.83
N ASN A 54 -4.23 -1.75 -24.14
CA ASN A 54 -2.98 -1.01 -24.28
C ASN A 54 -2.32 -0.76 -22.93
N SER A 55 -1.00 -0.94 -22.88
CA SER A 55 -0.19 -0.60 -21.72
C SER A 55 0.15 0.89 -21.68
N ILE A 56 -0.01 1.52 -20.52
CA ILE A 56 0.31 2.92 -20.26
C ILE A 56 1.49 2.94 -19.28
N ASN A 57 2.60 3.55 -19.68
CA ASN A 57 3.74 3.79 -18.80
C ASN A 57 3.44 5.01 -17.92
N LEU A 58 3.58 4.86 -16.61
CA LEU A 58 3.22 5.88 -15.63
C LEU A 58 4.29 6.96 -15.45
N GLY A 59 5.52 6.75 -15.90
CA GLY A 59 6.62 7.68 -15.65
C GLY A 59 6.70 8.02 -14.16
N ILE A 60 6.80 9.31 -13.82
CA ILE A 60 6.88 9.76 -12.41
C ILE A 60 5.63 9.44 -11.58
N LEU A 61 4.46 9.23 -12.21
CA LEU A 61 3.21 8.91 -11.51
C LEU A 61 3.25 7.54 -10.84
N PHE A 62 4.23 6.69 -11.17
CA PHE A 62 4.42 5.41 -10.49
C PHE A 62 4.59 5.58 -8.97
N ILE A 63 5.20 6.68 -8.52
CA ILE A 63 5.44 6.97 -7.10
C ILE A 63 4.11 7.14 -6.33
N PRO A 64 3.27 8.15 -6.63
CA PRO A 64 2.01 8.32 -5.91
C PRO A 64 1.05 7.15 -6.13
N ILE A 65 1.06 6.52 -7.31
CA ILE A 65 0.20 5.35 -7.59
C ILE A 65 0.60 4.15 -6.73
N THR A 66 1.90 3.87 -6.59
CA THR A 66 2.38 2.76 -5.76
C THR A 66 2.06 3.00 -4.28
N ILE A 67 2.26 4.23 -3.78
CA ILE A 67 1.91 4.57 -2.40
C ILE A 67 0.41 4.43 -2.16
N LEU A 68 -0.42 4.99 -3.06
CA LEU A 68 -1.87 4.88 -2.98
C LEU A 68 -2.32 3.42 -3.02
N TRP A 69 -1.67 2.59 -3.84
CA TRP A 69 -1.96 1.16 -3.91
C TRP A 69 -1.67 0.45 -2.59
N VAL A 70 -0.49 0.66 -2.00
CA VAL A 70 -0.10 0.05 -0.71
C VAL A 70 -1.05 0.46 0.41
N VAL A 71 -1.35 1.76 0.53
CA VAL A 71 -2.29 2.27 1.52
C VAL A 71 -3.70 1.74 1.25
N GLY A 72 -4.16 1.84 0.00
CA GLY A 72 -5.51 1.51 -0.41
C GLY A 72 -5.82 0.04 -0.18
N ILE A 73 -4.95 -0.88 -0.63
CA ILE A 73 -5.17 -2.31 -0.44
C ILE A 73 -5.15 -2.69 1.04
N THR A 74 -4.23 -2.11 1.83
CA THR A 74 -4.13 -2.41 3.27
C THR A 74 -5.39 -1.95 4.02
N ASN A 75 -5.90 -0.76 3.74
CA ASN A 75 -7.12 -0.27 4.38
C ASN A 75 -8.39 -0.97 3.85
N ALA A 76 -8.43 -1.33 2.57
CA ALA A 76 -9.55 -2.06 2.00
C ALA A 76 -9.70 -3.47 2.61
N LEU A 77 -8.59 -4.18 2.82
CA LEU A 77 -8.59 -5.48 3.49
C LEU A 77 -9.06 -5.35 4.95
N ASN A 78 -8.50 -4.42 5.72
CA ASN A 78 -8.94 -4.15 7.10
C ASN A 78 -10.45 -3.81 7.17
N LEU A 79 -10.96 -3.05 6.20
CA LEU A 79 -12.38 -2.70 6.14
C LEU A 79 -13.28 -3.93 5.88
N ILE A 80 -12.85 -4.85 5.01
CA ILE A 80 -13.61 -6.08 4.73
C ILE A 80 -13.55 -7.03 5.92
N ASP A 81 -12.37 -7.22 6.53
CA ASP A 81 -12.20 -8.09 7.71
C ASP A 81 -13.02 -7.60 8.91
N GLY A 82 -13.20 -6.28 9.04
CA GLY A 82 -14.05 -5.67 10.06
C GLY A 82 -15.56 -5.83 9.85
N LEU A 83 -16.01 -6.33 8.70
CA LEU A 83 -17.44 -6.59 8.39
C LEU A 83 -17.88 -8.03 8.69
N ASP A 84 -16.96 -9.00 8.81
CA ASP A 84 -17.25 -10.40 9.14
C ASP A 84 -17.37 -10.66 10.67
N GLY A 85 -17.81 -9.63 11.41
CA GLY A 85 -18.13 -9.66 12.84
C GLY A 85 -19.45 -8.98 13.16
#